data_AF-A0A645IH83-F1
#
_entry.id   AF-A0A645IH83-F1
#
_cell.length_a   1.000
_cell.length_b   1.000
_cell.length_c   1.000
_cell.angle_alpha   90.00
_cell.angle_beta   90.00
_cell.angle_gamma   90.00
#
_symmetry.space_group_name_H-M   'P 1'
#
loop_
_entity.id
_entity.type
_entity.pdbx_description
1 polymer ?
#
loop_
_entity_poly.entity_id
_entity_poly.type
_entity_poly.pdbx_seq_one_letter_code
_entity_poly.pdbx_strand_id
1 'polypeptide(L)' 'MLLPRNKDIEILGASSDHLILDIENCKDQIHVGDIVEFDLCYATMVYATSSKNIHIVTK' A
#
# COMPACT_ATOMS: atom_id res chain seq x y z
N MET A 1 0.10 -1.99 7.09
CA MET A 1 1.15 -2.60 6.25
C MET A 1 0.57 -3.06 4.94
N LEU A 2 1.12 -2.55 3.83
CA LEU A 2 0.83 -3.01 2.47
C LEU A 2 1.78 -4.17 2.15
N LEU A 3 1.29 -5.19 1.45
CA LEU A 3 2.08 -6.31 0.97
C LEU A 3 2.02 -6.35 -0.56
N PRO A 4 3.14 -6.19 -1.28
CA PRO A 4 3.16 -6.35 -2.72
C PRO A 4 2.74 -7.78 -3.10
N ARG A 5 1.86 -7.92 -4.10
CA ARG A 5 1.53 -9.25 -4.63
C ARG A 5 2.65 -9.84 -5.47
N ASN A 6 3.39 -8.98 -6.17
CA ASN A 6 4.64 -9.37 -6.81
C ASN A 6 5.72 -9.50 -5.73
N LYS A 7 6.24 -10.71 -5.55
CA LYS A 7 7.25 -11.03 -4.53
C LYS A 7 8.62 -10.44 -4.81
N ASP A 8 8.86 -10.00 -6.05
CA ASP A 8 10.12 -9.38 -6.46
C ASP A 8 10.13 -7.86 -6.21
N ILE A 9 9.04 -7.29 -5.67
CA ILE A 9 8.91 -5.89 -5.27
C ILE A 9 9.08 -5.76 -3.76
N GLU A 10 9.91 -4.82 -3.31
CA GLU A 10 10.05 -4.47 -1.90
C GLU A 10 9.60 -3.02 -1.64
N ILE A 11 8.97 -2.77 -0.49
CA ILE A 11 8.56 -1.42 -0.08
C ILE A 11 9.68 -0.82 0.78
N LEU A 12 10.30 0.26 0.29
CA LEU A 12 11.36 0.97 1.03
C LEU A 12 10.79 2.04 1.98
N GLY A 13 9.65 2.63 1.65
CA GLY A 13 9.02 3.66 2.46
C GLY A 13 7.66 4.10 1.94
N ALA A 14 6.79 4.58 2.82
CA ALA A 14 5.43 5.00 2.49
C ALA A 14 5.03 6.28 3.23
N SER A 15 4.32 7.18 2.54
CA SER A 15 3.55 8.29 3.12
C SER A 15 2.05 8.02 2.95
N SER A 16 1.20 9.01 3.27
CA SER A 16 -0.25 8.91 3.08
C SER A 16 -0.68 8.71 1.62
N ASP A 17 0.07 9.27 0.67
CA ASP A 17 -0.30 9.37 -0.75
C ASP A 17 0.79 8.87 -1.71
N HIS A 18 1.99 8.56 -1.21
CA HIS A 18 3.11 8.09 -2.02
C HIS A 18 3.80 6.87 -1.40
N LEU A 19 4.41 6.05 -2.25
CA LEU A 19 5.11 4.82 -1.89
C LEU A 19 6.41 4.73 -2.69
N ILE A 20 7.51 4.36 -2.04
CA ILE A 20 8.81 4.09 -2.69
C ILE A 20 8.98 2.57 -2.75
N LEU A 21 9.20 2.07 -3.96
CA LEU A 21 9.36 0.65 -4.26
C LEU A 21 10.76 0.38 -4.79
N ASP A 22 11.38 -0.68 -4.30
CA ASP A 22 12.50 -1.32 -4.96
C ASP A 22 11.94 -2.39 -5.93
N ILE A 23 12.40 -2.33 -7.17
CA ILE A 23 11.98 -3.21 -8.27
C ILE A 23 13.18 -3.83 -9.00
N GLU A 24 14.40 -3.71 -8.46
CA GLU A 24 15.63 -4.19 -9.14
C GLU A 24 15.57 -5.70 -9.45
N ASN A 25 14.85 -6.47 -8.64
CA ASN A 25 14.69 -7.92 -8.82
C ASN A 25 13.52 -8.31 -9.74
N CYS A 26 12.69 -7.36 -10.16
CA CYS A 26 11.56 -7.63 -11.05
C CYS A 26 12.08 -8.02 -12.44
N LYS A 27 11.71 -9.21 -12.90
CA LYS A 27 12.06 -9.70 -14.24
C LYS A 27 11.27 -9.00 -15.34
N ASP A 28 10.05 -8.59 -15.02
CA ASP A 28 9.20 -7.80 -15.88
C ASP A 28 9.52 -6.31 -15.68
N GLN A 29 9.69 -5.57 -16.77
CA GLN A 29 9.88 -4.12 -16.68
C GLN A 29 8.56 -3.46 -16.27
N ILE A 30 8.57 -2.80 -15.12
CA ILE A 30 7.48 -1.91 -14.67
C ILE A 30 7.73 -0.53 -15.27
N HIS A 31 6.74 0.02 -15.96
CA HIS A 31 6.78 1.33 -16.58
C HIS A 31 5.79 2.30 -15.93
N VAL A 32 5.98 3.60 -16.19
CA VAL A 32 5.05 4.63 -15.74
C VAL A 32 3.68 4.42 -16.38
N GLY A 33 2.65 4.32 -15.55
CA GLY A 33 1.28 4.04 -15.97
C GLY A 33 0.81 2.62 -15.66
N ASP A 34 1.71 1.73 -15.29
CA ASP A 34 1.37 0.36 -14.91
C ASP A 34 0.66 0.29 -13.55
N ILE A 35 -0.13 -0.78 -13.38
CA ILE A 35 -0.84 -1.07 -12.14
C ILE A 35 -0.02 -2.04 -11.31
N VAL A 36 0.28 -1.65 -10.07
CA VAL A 36 0.91 -2.52 -9.07
C VAL A 36 -0.12 -2.85 -7.99
N GLU A 37 -0.29 -4.13 -7.70
CA GLU A 37 -1.29 -4.61 -6.74
C GLU A 37 -0.67 -4.94 -5.37
N PHE A 38 -1.43 -4.62 -4.32
CA PHE A 38 -1.04 -4.86 -2.94
C PHE A 38 -2.19 -5.46 -2.14
N ASP A 39 -1.86 -6.35 -1.20
CA ASP A 39 -2.78 -6.79 -0.17
C ASP A 39 -2.65 -5.91 1.07
N LEU A 40 -3.80 -5.60 1.70
CA LEU A 40 -3.86 -4.76 2.89
C LEU A 40 -3.97 -5.60 4.16
N CYS A 41 -2.94 -5.56 5.01
CA CYS A 41 -2.98 -6.23 6.32
C CYS A 41 -3.74 -5.45 7.40
N TYR A 42 -4.36 -4.31 7.05
CA TYR A 42 -5.03 -3.39 7.99
C TYR A 42 -6.38 -2.93 7.47
N ALA A 43 -6.98 -3.71 6.55
CA ALA A 43 -8.25 -3.39 5.92
C ALA A 43 -9.36 -3.10 6.94
N THR A 44 -9.48 -3.91 7.99
CA THR A 44 -10.45 -3.70 9.07
C THR A 44 -10.32 -2.35 9.76
N MET A 45 -9.09 -1.87 9.97
CA MET A 45 -8.84 -0.56 10.56
C MET A 45 -9.27 0.56 9.61
N VAL A 46 -8.97 0.45 8.32
CA VAL A 46 -9.41 1.40 7.28
C VAL A 46 -10.94 1.46 7.21
N TYR A 47 -11.60 0.30 7.22
CA TYR A 47 -13.07 0.23 7.23
C TYR A 47 -13.66 0.86 8.50
N ALA A 48 -13.07 0.57 9.66
CA ALA A 48 -13.52 1.14 10.92
C ALA A 48 -13.39 2.67 10.92
N THR A 49 -12.25 3.22 10.48
CA THR A 49 -12.06 4.67 10.38
C THR A 49 -12.95 5.34 9.33
N SER A 50 -13.53 4.58 8.40
CA SER A 50 -14.48 5.08 7.41
C SER A 50 -15.95 4.90 7.84
N SER A 51 -16.19 4.29 9.01
CA SER A 51 -17.54 4.00 9.50
C SER A 51 -18.20 5.23 10.12
N LYS A 52 -19.47 5.46 9.80
CA LYS A 52 -20.28 6.55 10.38
C LYS A 52 -20.48 6.41 11.90
N ASN A 53 -20.30 5.21 12.44
CA ASN A 53 -20.50 4.91 13.86
C ASN A 53 -19.21 5.05 14.69
N ILE A 54 -18.09 5.41 14.05
CA ILE A 54 -16.79 5.62 14.70
C ILE A 54 -16.51 7.13 14.72
N HIS A 55 -16.29 7.69 15.90
CA HIS A 55 -15.89 9.10 16.05
C HIS A 55 -14.37 9.18 16.20
N ILE A 56 -13.69 9.75 15.22
CA ILE A 56 -12.23 9.95 15.24
C ILE A 56 -11.92 11.23 16.01
N VAL A 57 -11.07 11.13 17.04
CA VAL A 57 -10.59 12.27 17.83
C VAL A 57 -9.08 12.38 17.63
N THR A 58 -8.61 13.56 17.22
CA THR A 58 -7.17 13.86 17.07
C THR A 58 -6.76 14.91 18.09
N LYS A 59 -5.48 14.89 18.50
CA LYS A 59 -4.92 15.80 19.50
C LYS A 59 -4.57 17.17 18.91
#